data_AF-A0A1V5WWI0-F1
#
_entry.id   AF-A0A1V5WWI0-F1
#
_cell.length_a   1.000
_cell.length_b   1.000
_cell.length_c   1.000
_cell.angle_alpha   90.00
_cell.angle_beta   90.00
_cell.angle_gamma   90.00
#
_symmetry.space_group_name_H-M   'P 1'
#
loop_
_entity.id
_entity.type
_entity.pdbx_description
1 polymer ?
#
loop_
_entity_poly.entity_id
_entity_poly.type
_entity_poly.pdbx_seq_one_letter_code
_entity_poly.pdbx_strand_id
1 'polypeptide(L)'
;MDFSEINEKIDLLMKQFIWHNHADGYTQPVFLGQLTQGTSHDIKPVAGGILGETIANGDALMIGTDGKIHKANASSQANCDRFVGIAIQSQASGENALYISSGFKTDYTGLAVGSVYYLSNTSGVISTSPGSYTKRVGIAVSDNTMLIINN
;
A
#
# COMPACT_ATOMS: atom_id res chain seq x y z
N MET A 1 -58.02 14.76 -20.45
CA MET A 1 -57.24 14.40 -19.25
C MET A 1 -55.90 15.08 -19.42
N ASP A 2 -55.57 16.04 -18.57
CA ASP A 2 -54.30 16.75 -18.66
C ASP A 2 -53.20 15.87 -18.08
N PHE A 3 -52.19 15.57 -18.88
CA PHE A 3 -51.05 14.73 -18.49
C PHE A 3 -49.81 15.56 -18.14
N SER A 4 -49.92 16.90 -18.18
CA SER A 4 -48.84 17.83 -17.84
C SER A 4 -48.23 17.52 -16.47
N GLU A 5 -49.09 17.34 -15.46
CA GLU A 5 -48.68 17.06 -14.09
C GLU A 5 -48.02 15.67 -13.93
N ILE A 6 -48.40 14.69 -14.76
CA ILE A 6 -47.78 13.36 -14.76
C ILE A 6 -46.39 13.43 -15.41
N ASN A 7 -46.25 14.15 -16.51
CA ASN A 7 -44.97 14.35 -17.18
C ASN A 7 -43.98 15.13 -16.30
N GLU A 8 -44.46 16.15 -15.59
CA GLU A 8 -43.63 16.93 -14.67
C GLU A 8 -43.17 16.08 -13.48
N LYS A 9 -44.04 15.20 -12.95
CA LYS A 9 -43.67 14.24 -11.90
C LYS A 9 -42.66 13.19 -12.39
N ILE A 10 -42.76 12.72 -13.64
CA ILE A 10 -41.79 11.79 -14.24
C ILE A 10 -40.43 12.48 -14.42
N ASP A 11 -40.40 13.72 -14.90
CA ASP A 11 -39.16 14.49 -15.07
C ASP A 11 -38.46 14.75 -13.73
N LEU A 12 -39.22 15.02 -12.66
CA LEU A 12 -38.69 15.13 -11.31
C LEU A 12 -38.15 13.79 -10.79
N LEU A 13 -38.83 12.68 -11.09
CA LEU A 13 -38.38 11.34 -10.72
C LEU A 13 -37.07 10.95 -11.42
N MET A 14 -36.93 11.26 -12.72
CA MET A 14 -35.71 10.98 -13.49
C MET A 14 -34.51 11.84 -13.07
N LYS A 15 -34.75 13.06 -12.55
CA LYS A 15 -33.68 13.90 -11.96
C LYS A 15 -33.27 13.44 -10.56
N GLN A 16 -34.18 12.87 -9.78
CA GLN A 16 -33.86 12.28 -8.48
C GLN A 16 -33.16 10.92 -8.60
N PHE A 17 -33.53 10.12 -9.60
CA PHE A 17 -32.85 8.87 -9.96
C PHE A 17 -32.02 9.09 -11.23
N ILE A 18 -30.86 9.75 -11.09
CA ILE A 18 -29.85 9.76 -12.15
C ILE A 18 -29.39 8.30 -12.35
N TRP A 19 -30.01 7.62 -13.31
CA TRP A 19 -29.49 6.38 -13.85
C TRP A 19 -28.13 6.71 -14.45
N HIS A 20 -27.06 6.45 -13.72
CA HIS A 20 -25.72 6.42 -14.28
C HIS A 20 -25.69 5.22 -15.24
N ASN A 21 -26.06 5.49 -16.49
CA ASN A 21 -26.03 4.53 -17.55
C ASN A 21 -24.56 4.23 -17.84
N HIS A 22 -24.11 3.04 -17.49
CA HIS A 22 -22.83 2.55 -17.93
C HIS A 22 -22.96 2.04 -19.37
N ALA A 23 -23.08 3.00 -20.30
CA ALA A 23 -23.35 2.73 -21.71
C ALA A 23 -22.07 2.59 -22.54
N ASP A 24 -21.05 1.91 -22.02
CA ASP A 24 -19.83 1.61 -22.78
C ASP A 24 -19.06 0.39 -22.26
N GLY A 25 -19.75 -0.72 -21.95
CA GLY A 25 -19.18 -2.08 -22.03
C GLY A 25 -17.94 -2.46 -21.18
N TYR A 26 -17.36 -1.55 -20.41
CA TYR A 26 -16.26 -1.76 -19.47
C TYR A 26 -16.46 -1.01 -18.13
N THR A 27 -17.51 -1.32 -17.35
CA THR A 27 -17.71 -0.64 -16.06
C THR A 27 -16.69 -1.17 -15.08
N GLN A 28 -15.85 -0.28 -14.57
CA GLN A 28 -15.35 -0.44 -13.21
C GLN A 28 -16.38 0.22 -12.27
N PRO A 29 -16.73 -0.39 -11.12
CA PRO A 29 -17.69 0.22 -10.21
C PRO A 29 -17.11 1.50 -9.61
N VAL A 30 -17.78 2.64 -9.84
CA VAL A 30 -17.57 3.88 -9.09
C VAL A 30 -18.56 3.87 -7.94
N PHE A 31 -18.09 3.86 -6.70
CA PHE A 31 -18.95 3.90 -5.51
C PHE A 31 -19.68 5.26 -5.43
N LEU A 32 -21.01 5.26 -5.53
CA LEU A 32 -21.86 6.44 -5.31
C LEU A 32 -22.19 6.64 -3.82
N GLY A 33 -21.17 6.88 -3.00
CA GLY A 33 -21.33 7.55 -1.71
C GLY A 33 -20.94 9.01 -1.89
N GLN A 34 -21.79 9.96 -1.47
CA GLN A 34 -21.42 11.38 -1.47
C GLN A 34 -20.16 11.57 -0.63
N LEU A 35 -19.02 11.74 -1.29
CA LEU A 35 -17.83 12.26 -0.69
C LEU A 35 -18.06 13.77 -0.51
N THR A 36 -18.43 14.17 0.70
CA THR A 36 -18.44 15.58 1.10
C THR A 36 -17.07 16.16 0.76
N GLN A 37 -17.01 17.01 -0.27
CA GLN A 37 -15.80 17.65 -0.76
C GLN A 37 -15.28 18.61 0.30
N GLY A 38 -14.52 18.07 1.24
CA GLY A 38 -13.81 18.77 2.30
C GLY A 38 -12.56 17.95 2.61
N THR A 39 -11.47 18.29 1.93
CA THR A 39 -10.14 17.65 2.00
C THR A 39 -10.08 16.17 1.58
N SER A 40 -9.54 15.96 0.36
CA SER A 40 -8.98 14.70 -0.16
C SER A 40 -9.99 13.62 -0.62
N HIS A 41 -10.43 13.80 -1.87
CA HIS A 41 -10.75 12.69 -2.79
C HIS A 41 -9.45 12.02 -3.28
N ASP A 42 -8.54 11.71 -2.38
CA ASP A 42 -7.49 10.77 -2.72
C ASP A 42 -8.03 9.39 -2.37
N ILE A 43 -8.20 8.52 -3.37
CA ILE A 43 -7.77 7.14 -3.11
C ILE A 43 -6.27 7.28 -2.86
N LYS A 44 -5.90 7.52 -1.61
CA LYS A 44 -4.49 7.44 -1.22
C LYS A 44 -4.14 5.97 -1.49
N PRO A 45 -3.24 5.62 -2.43
CA PRO A 45 -2.57 4.33 -2.30
C PRO A 45 -2.02 4.37 -0.88
N VAL A 46 -2.46 3.45 0.01
CA VAL A 46 -2.23 3.52 1.47
C VAL A 46 -0.99 4.34 1.74
N ALA A 47 -1.17 5.63 2.02
CA ALA A 47 -0.02 6.52 2.10
C ALA A 47 0.67 6.01 3.34
N GLY A 48 1.77 5.28 3.13
CA GLY A 48 2.54 4.72 4.21
C GLY A 48 2.77 5.87 5.18
N GLY A 49 2.52 5.63 6.47
CA GLY A 49 2.58 6.68 7.48
C GLY A 49 3.83 7.55 7.33
N ILE A 50 3.81 8.75 7.92
CA ILE A 50 4.92 9.68 7.79
C ILE A 50 6.23 9.02 8.24
N LEU A 51 7.29 9.18 7.44
CA LEU A 51 8.61 8.66 7.77
C LEU A 51 9.15 9.31 9.03
N GLY A 52 9.54 8.49 10.01
CA GLY A 52 10.24 8.92 11.21
C GLY A 52 11.72 9.17 10.97
N GLU A 53 12.30 8.54 9.94
CA GLU A 53 13.72 8.60 9.61
C GLU A 53 13.95 8.58 8.09
N THR A 54 15.18 8.88 7.67
CA THR A 54 15.56 8.76 6.26
C THR A 54 15.73 7.29 5.89
N ILE A 55 15.12 6.87 4.78
CA ILE A 55 15.15 5.50 4.26
C ILE A 55 15.82 5.45 2.90
N ALA A 56 16.36 4.28 2.55
CA ALA A 56 16.90 3.95 1.25
C ALA A 56 15.98 2.99 0.50
N ASN A 57 16.08 2.97 -0.83
CA ASN A 57 15.44 1.94 -1.64
C ASN A 57 15.84 0.53 -1.16
N GLY A 58 14.86 -0.35 -0.97
CA GLY A 58 15.10 -1.71 -0.47
C GLY A 58 15.13 -1.85 1.05
N ASP A 59 15.08 -0.75 1.82
CA ASP A 59 14.97 -0.83 3.27
C ASP A 59 13.67 -1.55 3.68
N ALA A 60 13.78 -2.51 4.60
CA ALA A 60 12.63 -3.09 5.27
C ALA A 60 12.04 -2.10 6.28
N LEU A 61 10.72 -1.96 6.29
CA LEU A 61 10.00 -0.93 7.06
C LEU A 61 9.02 -1.53 8.07
N MET A 62 8.82 -0.83 9.18
CA MET A 62 7.84 -1.13 10.22
C MET A 62 7.10 0.14 10.66
N ILE A 63 5.94 -0.03 11.27
CA ILE A 63 5.27 1.06 12.01
C ILE A 63 5.83 1.15 13.43
N GLY A 64 6.34 2.31 13.81
CA GLY A 64 6.83 2.62 15.15
C GLY A 64 5.70 2.83 16.15
N THR A 65 6.04 2.83 17.44
CA THR A 65 5.07 3.14 18.52
C THR A 65 4.61 4.59 18.51
N ASP A 66 5.32 5.46 17.79
CA ASP A 66 4.99 6.86 17.52
C ASP A 66 4.03 7.03 16.33
N GLY A 67 3.60 5.94 15.69
CA GLY A 67 2.71 5.95 14.53
C GLY A 67 3.40 6.32 13.22
N LYS A 68 4.73 6.50 13.23
CA LYS A 68 5.53 6.79 12.04
C LYS A 68 6.15 5.53 11.44
N ILE A 69 6.60 5.63 10.19
CA ILE A 69 7.31 4.54 9.53
C ILE A 69 8.81 4.66 9.80
N HIS A 70 9.39 3.56 10.28
CA HIS A 70 10.80 3.43 10.60
C HIS A 70 11.37 2.17 9.94
N LYS A 71 12.69 2.04 9.93
CA LYS A 71 13.37 0.85 9.45
C LYS A 71 13.13 -0.33 10.38
N ALA A 72 12.66 -1.44 9.81
CA ALA A 72 12.42 -2.68 10.54
C ALA A 72 13.73 -3.40 10.87
N ASN A 73 13.72 -4.12 11.99
CA ASN A 73 14.76 -5.07 12.36
C ASN A 73 14.17 -6.23 13.17
N ALA A 74 14.94 -7.32 13.26
CA ALA A 74 14.58 -8.55 13.96
C ALA A 74 15.13 -8.62 15.39
N SER A 75 15.50 -7.49 16.01
CA SER A 75 16.06 -7.48 17.38
C SER A 75 15.00 -7.72 18.47
N SER A 76 13.71 -7.59 18.14
CA SER A 76 12.59 -7.90 19.02
C SER A 76 11.39 -8.44 18.25
N GLN A 77 10.58 -9.27 18.89
CA GLN A 77 9.32 -9.79 18.31
C GLN A 77 8.38 -8.65 17.91
N ALA A 78 8.26 -7.61 18.75
CA ALA A 78 7.37 -6.49 18.48
C ALA A 78 7.73 -5.70 17.21
N ASN A 79 9.02 -5.67 16.83
CA ASN A 79 9.44 -5.04 15.57
C ASN A 79 9.07 -5.91 14.37
N CYS A 80 9.27 -7.23 14.48
CA CYS A 80 8.85 -8.19 13.45
C CYS A 80 7.35 -8.16 13.19
N ASP A 81 6.53 -8.07 14.25
CA ASP A 81 5.07 -8.04 14.17
C ASP A 81 4.53 -6.74 13.53
N ARG A 82 5.34 -5.67 13.55
CA ARG A 82 4.98 -4.36 12.98
C ARG A 82 5.55 -4.12 11.58
N PHE A 83 6.15 -5.13 10.95
CA PHE A 83 6.65 -5.04 9.59
C PHE A 83 5.53 -4.68 8.60
N VAL A 84 5.75 -3.67 7.76
CA VAL A 84 4.74 -3.17 6.81
C VAL A 84 5.10 -3.44 5.34
N GLY A 85 6.39 -3.58 5.02
CA GLY A 85 6.83 -3.78 3.64
C GLY A 85 8.27 -3.32 3.38
N ILE A 86 8.59 -3.18 2.11
CA ILE A 86 9.91 -2.75 1.62
C ILE A 86 9.81 -1.39 0.91
N ALA A 87 10.71 -0.47 1.21
CA ALA A 87 10.85 0.81 0.52
C ALA A 87 11.09 0.63 -0.98
N ILE A 88 10.36 1.38 -1.81
CA ILE A 88 10.52 1.35 -3.28
C ILE A 88 11.45 2.46 -3.82
N GLN A 89 11.82 3.42 -2.96
CA GLN A 89 12.78 4.47 -3.29
C GLN A 89 13.37 5.06 -2.00
N SER A 90 14.44 5.83 -2.13
CA SER A 90 15.00 6.60 -1.01
C SER A 90 14.15 7.84 -0.72
N GLN A 91 13.90 8.11 0.56
CA GLN A 91 13.05 9.23 1.01
C GLN A 91 13.55 9.81 2.34
N ALA A 92 13.35 11.10 2.54
CA ALA A 92 13.72 11.79 3.77
C ALA A 92 12.67 11.59 4.88
N SER A 93 13.08 11.83 6.14
CA SER A 93 12.15 11.90 7.27
C SER A 93 11.11 13.02 7.04
N GLY A 94 9.87 12.77 7.46
CA GLY A 94 8.75 13.69 7.27
C GLY A 94 7.97 13.49 5.96
N GLU A 95 8.53 12.78 4.99
CA GLU A 95 7.85 12.43 3.75
C GLU A 95 6.81 11.31 3.95
N ASN A 96 5.87 11.17 3.02
CA ASN A 96 4.95 10.03 2.99
C ASN A 96 5.69 8.77 2.52
N ALA A 97 5.67 7.70 3.30
CA ALA A 97 6.42 6.49 2.97
C ALA A 97 5.83 5.78 1.73
N LEU A 98 6.68 5.46 0.76
CA LEU A 98 6.34 4.63 -0.38
C LEU A 98 7.01 3.26 -0.23
N TYR A 99 6.19 2.23 -0.06
CA TYR A 99 6.64 0.85 0.10
C TYR A 99 5.71 -0.14 -0.57
N ILE A 100 6.25 -1.33 -0.85
CA ILE A 100 5.51 -2.49 -1.34
C ILE A 100 5.31 -3.47 -0.18
N SER A 101 4.06 -3.78 0.14
CA SER A 101 3.68 -4.76 1.18
C SER A 101 3.46 -6.16 0.62
N SER A 102 3.18 -6.28 -0.68
CA SER A 102 2.96 -7.55 -1.39
C SER A 102 3.22 -7.36 -2.88
N GLY A 103 3.65 -8.43 -3.56
CA GLY A 103 3.95 -8.42 -5.00
C GLY A 103 5.46 -8.47 -5.28
N PHE A 104 5.85 -8.10 -6.50
CA PHE A 104 7.23 -8.19 -6.95
C PHE A 104 7.94 -6.84 -6.86
N LYS A 105 9.13 -6.84 -6.25
CA LYS A 105 10.08 -5.72 -6.30
C LYS A 105 11.26 -6.12 -7.19
N THR A 106 11.50 -5.40 -8.28
CA THR A 106 12.30 -5.86 -9.45
C THR A 106 13.62 -5.11 -9.65
N ASP A 107 13.99 -4.24 -8.72
CA ASP A 107 15.11 -3.30 -8.79
C ASP A 107 16.19 -3.59 -7.73
N TYR A 108 16.28 -4.83 -7.26
CA TYR A 108 17.42 -5.28 -6.46
C TYR A 108 18.64 -5.55 -7.32
N THR A 109 19.78 -5.74 -6.65
CA THR A 109 21.00 -6.26 -7.26
C THR A 109 21.57 -7.38 -6.40
N GLY A 110 22.07 -8.45 -7.02
CA GLY A 110 22.81 -9.50 -6.33
C GLY A 110 21.98 -10.37 -5.38
N LEU A 111 20.68 -10.51 -5.60
CA LEU A 111 19.88 -11.47 -4.84
C LEU A 111 20.34 -12.91 -5.13
N ALA A 112 20.35 -13.75 -4.09
CA ALA A 112 20.58 -15.17 -4.22
C ALA A 112 19.29 -15.85 -4.70
N VAL A 113 19.19 -16.10 -6.00
CA VAL A 113 18.00 -16.69 -6.65
C VAL A 113 17.51 -17.93 -5.91
N GLY A 114 16.21 -18.00 -5.64
CA GLY A 114 15.56 -19.09 -4.92
C GLY A 114 15.68 -19.01 -3.39
N SER A 115 16.47 -18.09 -2.86
CA SER A 115 16.65 -17.96 -1.40
C SER A 115 15.49 -17.21 -0.75
N VAL A 116 15.17 -17.63 0.49
CA VAL A 116 14.27 -16.90 1.37
C VAL A 116 15.05 -15.78 2.06
N TYR A 117 14.46 -14.59 2.08
CA TYR A 117 14.99 -13.43 2.77
C TYR A 117 14.18 -13.13 4.03
N TYR A 118 14.88 -12.70 5.07
CA TYR A 118 14.37 -12.44 6.40
C TYR A 118 14.78 -11.03 6.85
N LEU A 119 14.06 -10.49 7.83
CA LEU A 119 14.55 -9.34 8.58
C LEU A 119 15.85 -9.71 9.30
N SER A 120 16.85 -8.85 9.19
CA SER A 120 18.10 -8.96 9.96
C SER A 120 18.01 -8.14 11.26
N ASN A 121 19.01 -8.28 12.14
CA ASN A 121 19.13 -7.44 13.33
C ASN A 121 19.55 -5.99 13.02
N THR A 122 20.01 -5.73 11.80
CA THR A 122 20.38 -4.38 11.34
C THR A 122 19.15 -3.70 10.73
N SER A 123 18.81 -2.52 11.24
CA SER A 123 17.66 -1.74 10.77
C SER A 123 17.67 -1.52 9.26
N GLY A 124 16.58 -1.90 8.60
CA GLY A 124 16.37 -1.75 7.16
C GLY A 124 16.94 -2.91 6.34
N VAL A 125 17.83 -3.73 6.91
CA VAL A 125 18.56 -4.74 6.15
C VAL A 125 17.82 -6.09 6.16
N ILE A 126 17.70 -6.67 4.97
CA ILE A 126 17.27 -8.06 4.77
C ILE A 126 18.48 -8.98 4.58
N SER A 127 18.33 -10.24 4.96
CA SER A 127 19.39 -11.25 4.85
C SER A 127 18.83 -12.64 4.53
N THR A 128 19.65 -13.51 3.96
CA THR A 128 19.34 -14.94 3.79
C THR A 128 19.43 -15.73 5.10
N SER A 129 19.91 -15.11 6.17
CA SER A 129 19.88 -15.65 7.53
C SER A 129 18.93 -14.83 8.40
N PRO A 130 18.07 -15.48 9.20
CA PRO A 130 17.18 -14.76 10.11
C PRO A 130 17.97 -14.00 11.18
N GLY A 131 17.44 -12.86 11.63
CA GLY A 131 17.91 -12.20 12.84
C GLY A 131 17.50 -12.95 14.12
N SER A 132 17.51 -12.27 15.26
CA SER A 132 17.17 -12.87 16.56
C SER A 132 15.74 -13.41 16.60
N TYR A 133 14.82 -12.77 15.87
CA TYR A 133 13.46 -13.23 15.67
C TYR A 133 13.17 -13.48 14.18
N THR A 134 12.59 -14.63 13.87
CA THR A 134 12.37 -15.04 12.48
C THR A 134 11.14 -14.33 11.90
N LYS A 135 11.37 -13.34 11.04
CA LYS A 135 10.35 -12.78 10.14
C LYS A 135 10.81 -12.91 8.69
N ARG A 136 10.08 -13.71 7.91
CA ARG A 136 10.28 -13.80 6.46
C ARG A 136 9.76 -12.53 5.79
N VAL A 137 10.50 -12.05 4.80
CA VAL A 137 10.22 -10.82 4.06
C VAL A 137 9.91 -11.11 2.60
N GLY A 138 10.55 -12.14 2.02
CA GLY A 138 10.31 -12.48 0.63
C GLY A 138 11.14 -13.67 0.14
N ILE A 139 10.96 -14.00 -1.12
CA ILE A 139 11.71 -15.04 -1.83
C ILE A 139 12.25 -14.42 -3.12
N ALA A 140 13.56 -14.56 -3.36
CA ALA A 140 14.17 -14.11 -4.60
C ALA A 140 13.73 -15.01 -5.77
N VAL A 141 13.05 -14.43 -6.76
CA VAL A 141 12.63 -15.15 -7.98
C VAL A 141 13.63 -14.94 -9.13
N SER A 142 14.46 -13.89 -9.06
CA SER A 142 15.64 -13.67 -9.89
C SER A 142 16.70 -12.92 -9.06
N ASP A 143 17.81 -12.56 -9.69
CA ASP A 143 18.93 -11.81 -9.07
C ASP A 143 18.57 -10.34 -8.76
N ASN A 144 17.48 -9.85 -9.36
CA ASN A 144 16.96 -8.48 -9.22
C ASN A 144 15.51 -8.43 -8.75
N THR A 145 14.80 -9.56 -8.72
CA THR A 145 13.38 -9.60 -8.36
C THR A 145 13.12 -10.46 -7.13
N MET A 146 12.41 -9.87 -6.17
CA MET A 146 11.92 -10.56 -4.97
C MET A 146 10.40 -10.51 -4.91
N LEU A 147 9.78 -11.66 -4.65
CA LEU A 147 8.38 -11.73 -4.23
C LEU A 147 8.29 -11.37 -2.74
N ILE A 148 7.60 -10.28 -2.43
CA ILE A 148 7.40 -9.79 -1.07
C ILE A 148 6.29 -10.59 -0.39
N ILE A 149 6.56 -11.04 0.84
CA ILE A 149 5.64 -11.80 1.68
C ILE A 149 5.41 -11.00 2.96
N ASN A 150 4.20 -10.49 3.15
CA ASN A 150 3.75 -9.88 4.40
C ASN A 150 2.48 -10.58 4.88
N ASN A 151 2.67 -11.73 5.53
CA ASN A 151 1.64 -12.45 6.28
C ASN A 151 1.95 -12.37 7.77
#